data_AF-A0A4Q3EHE3-F1
#
_entry.id   AF-A0A4Q3EHE3-F1
#
_cell.length_a   1.000
_cell.length_b   1.000
_cell.length_c   1.000
_cell.angle_alpha   90.00
_cell.angle_beta   90.00
_cell.angle_gamma   90.00
#
_symmetry.space_group_name_H-M   'P 1'
#
loop_
_entity.id
_entity.type
_entity.pdbx_description
1 polymer ?
#
loop_
_entity_poly.entity_id
_entity_poly.type
_entity_poly.pdbx_seq_one_letter_code
_entity_poly.pdbx_strand_id
1 'polypeptide(L)' 'YVPFTMYFEGHKYHEIADHLTIPIGTVKTRIHVARKLLKKNLKSYDNGVKKAIYVNED' A
#
# COMPACT_ATOMS: atom_id res chain seq x y z
N TYR A 1 -2.02 8.79 4.38
CA TYR A 1 -1.10 8.61 3.22
C TYR A 1 -1.96 8.53 1.97
N VAL A 2 -2.09 9.63 1.21
CA VAL A 2 -3.04 9.73 0.08
C VAL A 2 -2.87 8.61 -0.98
N PRO A 3 -1.64 8.27 -1.45
CA PRO A 3 -1.49 7.20 -2.44
C PRO A 3 -1.89 5.80 -1.94
N PHE A 4 -1.71 5.54 -0.64
CA PHE A 4 -2.09 4.25 -0.05
C PHE A 4 -3.60 4.14 0.08
N THR A 5 -4.27 5.21 0.52
CA THR A 5 -5.73 5.26 0.63
C THR A 5 -6.39 5.07 -0.74
N MET A 6 -5.97 5.82 -1.75
CA MET A 6 -6.51 5.68 -3.11
C MET A 6 -6.28 4.28 -3.69
N TYR A 7 -5.09 3.70 -3.50
CA TYR A 7 -4.84 2.33 -3.94
C TYR A 7 -5.71 1.30 -3.19
N PHE A 8 -5.94 1.50 -1.89
CA PHE A 8 -6.82 0.66 -1.10
C PHE A 8 -8.29 0.78 -1.53
N GLU A 9 -8.71 1.95 -2.02
CA GLU A 9 -10.03 2.21 -2.61
C GLU A 9 -10.20 1.60 -4.01
N GLY A 10 -9.14 1.06 -4.61
CA GLY A 10 -9.18 0.37 -5.91
C GLY A 10 -8.60 1.16 -7.09
N HIS A 11 -8.06 2.36 -6.87
CA HIS A 11 -7.43 3.14 -7.93
C HIS A 11 -6.12 2.50 -8.41
N LYS A 12 -5.91 2.50 -9.72
CA LYS A 12 -4.67 1.99 -10.34
C LYS A 12 -3.52 2.98 -10.14
N TYR A 13 -2.28 2.49 -10.18
CA TYR A 13 -1.10 3.33 -9.95
C TYR A 13 -0.96 4.50 -10.93
N HIS A 14 -1.39 4.33 -12.19
CA HIS A 14 -1.37 5.41 -13.18
C HIS A 14 -2.42 6.48 -12.84
N GLU A 15 -3.64 6.10 -12.45
CA GLU A 15 -4.70 7.03 -12.05
C GLU A 15 -4.27 7.88 -10.85
N ILE A 16 -3.59 7.25 -9.87
CA ILE A 16 -3.05 7.94 -8.69
C ILE A 16 -1.89 8.87 -9.08
N ALA A 17 -1.02 8.43 -10.00
CA ALA A 17 0.11 9.24 -10.48
C ALA A 17 -0.38 10.49 -11.20
N ASP A 18 -1.39 10.34 -12.06
CA ASP A 18 -2.00 11.43 -12.83
C ASP A 18 -2.77 12.37 -11.90
N HIS A 19 -3.57 11.83 -10.98
CA HIS A 19 -4.34 12.63 -10.01
C HIS A 19 -3.46 13.46 -9.09
N LEU A 20 -2.34 12.90 -8.63
CA LEU A 20 -1.42 13.56 -7.71
C LEU A 20 -0.30 14.31 -8.43
N THR A 21 -0.23 14.24 -9.76
CA THR A 21 0.85 14.82 -10.59
C THR A 21 2.26 14.42 -10.12
N ILE A 22 2.43 13.15 -9.73
CA ILE A 22 3.72 12.60 -9.28
C ILE A 22 4.11 11.37 -10.10
N PRO A 23 5.41 11.04 -10.20
CA PRO A 23 5.84 9.85 -10.92
C PRO A 23 5.21 8.56 -10.38
N ILE A 24 4.86 7.63 -11.26
CA ILE A 24 4.34 6.31 -10.88
C ILE A 24 5.29 5.55 -9.94
N GLY A 25 6.60 5.74 -10.09
CA GLY A 25 7.61 5.18 -9.17
C GLY A 25 7.47 5.73 -7.74
N THR A 26 7.13 7.02 -7.61
CA THR A 26 6.86 7.67 -6.32
C THR A 26 5.59 7.14 -5.69
N VAL A 27 4.54 6.91 -6.48
CA VAL A 27 3.30 6.25 -6.01
C VAL A 27 3.61 4.88 -5.43
N LYS A 28 4.28 4.00 -6.19
CA LYS A 28 4.68 2.66 -5.74
C LYS A 28 5.50 2.70 -4.46
N THR A 29 6.49 3.59 -4.40
CA THR A 29 7.37 3.76 -3.22
C THR A 29 6.57 4.19 -1.99
N ARG A 30 5.70 5.20 -2.12
CA ARG A 30 4.87 5.70 -1.02
C ARG A 30 3.91 4.63 -0.49
N ILE A 31 3.30 3.84 -1.38
CA ILE A 31 2.42 2.72 -1.00
C ILE A 31 3.22 1.64 -0.26
N HIS A 32 4.40 1.27 -0.76
CA HIS A 32 5.26 0.28 -0.12
C HIS A 32 5.68 0.73 1.29
N VAL A 33 6.15 1.97 1.44
CA VAL A 33 6.56 2.55 2.73
C VAL A 33 5.38 2.60 3.71
N ALA A 34 4.20 3.03 3.25
CA ALA A 34 2.98 3.05 4.06
C ALA A 34 2.61 1.65 4.59
N ARG A 35 2.69 0.61 3.73
CA ARG A 35 2.45 -0.79 4.15
C ARG A 35 3.47 -1.27 5.18
N LYS A 36 4.76 -0.94 4.99
CA LYS A 36 5.81 -1.32 5.93
C LYS A 36 5.61 -0.65 7.30
N LEU A 37 5.27 0.64 7.30
CA LEU A 37 4.98 1.38 8.53
C LEU A 37 3.75 0.83 9.25
N LEU A 38 2.66 0.55 8.52
CA LEU A 38 1.45 -0.04 9.09
C LEU A 38 1.73 -1.41 9.71
N LYS A 39 2.46 -2.28 9.00
CA LYS A 39 2.89 -3.58 9.55
C LYS A 39 3.74 -3.43 10.81
N LYS A 40 4.68 -2.46 10.83
CA LYS A 40 5.50 -2.17 12.02
C LYS A 40 4.63 -1.75 13.21
N ASN A 41 3.66 -0.87 12.98
CA ASN A 41 2.75 -0.39 14.02
C ASN A 41 1.81 -1.49 14.55
N LEU A 42 1.37 -2.40 13.67
CA LEU A 42 0.52 -3.52 14.03
C LEU A 42 1.28 -4.71 14.63
N LYS A 43 2.62 -4.65 14.70
CA LYS A 43 3.46 -5.77 15.21
C LYS A 43 3.08 -6.18 16.64
N SER A 44 2.66 -5.23 17.48
CA SER A 44 2.21 -5.51 18.86
C SER A 44 0.89 -6.31 18.93
N TYR A 45 0.14 -6.37 17.83
CA TYR A 45 -1.13 -7.10 17.71
C TYR A 45 -0.99 -8.41 16.93
N ASP A 46 0.25 -8.78 16.55
CA ASP A 46 0.54 -10.01 15.82
C ASP A 46 0.45 -11.22 16.76
N ASN A 47 -0.78 -11.66 17.05
CA ASN A 47 -1.11 -12.77 17.94
C ASN A 47 -0.78 -14.16 17.34
N GLY A 48 0.22 -14.27 16.46
CA GLY A 48 0.65 -15.54 15.87
C GLY A 48 -0.35 -16.18 14.90
N VAL A 49 -1.34 -15.42 14.42
CA VAL A 49 -2.28 -15.90 13.41
C VAL A 49 -1.52 -16.11 12.11
N LYS A 50 -1.51 -17.36 11.61
CA LYS A 50 -0.88 -17.74 10.34
C LYS A 50 -1.27 -16.74 9.25
N LYS A 51 -0.26 -16.13 8.64
CA LYS A 51 -0.39 -15.12 7.57
C LYS A 51 -1.26 -15.68 6.44
N ALA A 52 -2.50 -15.20 6.31
CA ALA A 52 -3.30 -15.45 5.12
C ALA A 52 -2.57 -14.81 3.92
N ILE A 53 -2.16 -15.67 2.98
CA ILE A 53 -1.42 -15.28 1.79
C ILE A 53 -2.43 -14.60 0.85
N TYR A 54 -2.49 -13.27 0.87
CA TYR A 54 -3.08 -12.53 -0.23
C TYR A 54 -2.07 -12.55 -1.38
N VAL A 55 -2.13 -13.62 -2.19
CA VAL A 55 -1.60 -13.63 -3.54
C VAL A 55 -2.47 -12.67 -4.33
N ASN A 56 -1.88 -11.62 -4.88
CA ASN A 56 -2.46 -10.98 -6.05
C ASN A 56 -1.39 -11.12 -7.13
N GLU A 57 -1.63 -12.09 -8.00
CA GLU A 57 -1.05 -12.15 -9.34
C GLU A 57 -1.39 -10.84 -10.07
N ASP A 58 -0.37 -10.26 -10.70
CA ASP A 58 -0.34 -9.44 -11.94
C ASP A 58 0.97 -8.65 -12.00
#